data_AF-A0A2S7U4P9-F1
#
_entry.id   AF-A0A2S7U4P9-F1
#
_cell.length_a   1.000
_cell.length_b   1.000
_cell.length_c   1.000
_cell.angle_alpha   90.00
_cell.angle_beta   90.00
_cell.angle_gamma   90.00
#
_symmetry.space_group_name_H-M   'P 1'
#
loop_
_entity.id
_entity.type
_entity.pdbx_description
1 polymer ?
#
loop_
_entity_poly.entity_id
_entity_poly.type
_entity_poly.pdbx_seq_one_letter_code
_entity_poly.pdbx_strand_id
1 'polypeptide(L)'
;MIADPDNFDLNRLQLDYSLESTDFTLGRQDINHGDQRFIGAVAWRQNNQTFDAFSVTNTTVKDLNFTYSYANQVNRIFGTNAPSGALSRWHGDVHLMRGDYSGLSAGTLSGFAYLMDFKNAVAA
;
A
#
# COMPACT_ATOMS: atom_id res chain seq x y z
N MET A 1 -16.28 16.18 11.02
CA MET A 1 -15.77 14.82 11.28
C MET A 1 -14.36 14.96 11.80
N ILE A 2 -14.02 14.34 12.93
CA ILE A 2 -12.66 14.32 13.44
C ILE A 2 -11.97 13.12 12.78
N ALA A 3 -10.86 13.39 12.10
CA ALA A 3 -10.02 12.32 11.59
C ALA A 3 -9.15 11.82 12.77
N ASP A 4 -9.04 10.50 12.90
CA ASP A 4 -8.41 9.77 14.03
C ASP A 4 -9.27 9.76 15.32
N PRO A 5 -10.48 9.14 15.30
CA PRO A 5 -11.22 8.84 16.53
C PRO A 5 -10.44 7.87 17.42
N ASP A 6 -10.78 7.81 18.72
CA ASP A 6 -10.20 6.82 19.66
C ASP A 6 -10.26 5.42 19.05
N ASN A 7 -9.11 4.75 19.00
CA ASN A 7 -8.94 3.47 18.31
C ASN A 7 -8.00 2.56 19.12
N PHE A 8 -8.30 1.26 19.13
CA PHE A 8 -7.38 0.23 19.63
C PHE A 8 -7.28 -0.86 18.57
N ASP A 9 -6.23 -0.79 17.76
CA ASP A 9 -6.03 -1.66 16.61
C ASP A 9 -4.54 -1.96 16.41
N LEU A 10 -4.26 -3.12 15.83
CA LEU A 10 -2.92 -3.50 15.45
C LEU A 10 -2.51 -2.73 14.20
N ASN A 11 -1.53 -1.84 14.34
CA ASN A 11 -1.08 -1.02 13.20
C ASN A 11 -0.33 -1.86 12.16
N ARG A 12 0.60 -2.73 12.59
CA ARG A 12 1.50 -3.48 11.69
C ARG A 12 1.84 -4.85 12.24
N LEU A 13 1.83 -5.85 11.37
CA LEU A 13 2.30 -7.22 11.66
C LEU A 13 2.58 -7.91 10.33
N GLN A 14 3.86 -8.14 10.04
CA GLN A 14 4.29 -8.71 8.77
C GLN A 14 5.52 -9.60 8.95
N LEU A 15 5.69 -10.50 7.99
CA LEU A 15 6.90 -11.26 7.74
C LEU A 15 7.61 -10.65 6.54
N ASP A 16 8.91 -10.38 6.68
CA ASP A 16 9.77 -9.93 5.60
C ASP A 16 10.81 -11.02 5.29
N TYR A 17 11.04 -11.28 3.99
CA TYR A 17 12.01 -12.26 3.53
C TYR A 17 12.76 -11.74 2.29
N SER A 18 14.09 -11.77 2.34
CA SER A 18 14.95 -11.34 1.23
C SER A 18 15.66 -12.53 0.61
N LEU A 19 15.61 -12.62 -0.72
CA LEU A 19 16.29 -13.61 -1.54
C LEU A 19 16.98 -12.93 -2.72
N GLU A 20 18.31 -12.85 -2.67
CA GLU A 20 19.15 -12.18 -3.67
C GLU A 20 18.67 -10.74 -3.95
N SER A 21 18.21 -10.46 -5.17
CA SER A 21 17.67 -9.16 -5.59
C SER A 21 16.16 -9.04 -5.43
N THR A 22 15.52 -9.92 -4.66
CA THR A 22 14.07 -9.96 -4.47
C THR A 22 13.69 -9.95 -3.00
N ASP A 23 12.86 -8.99 -2.60
CA ASP A 23 12.29 -8.87 -1.27
C ASP A 23 10.81 -9.23 -1.30
N PHE A 24 10.35 -9.96 -0.28
CA PHE A 24 8.97 -10.37 -0.10
C PHE A 24 8.46 -9.89 1.25
N THR A 25 7.22 -9.40 1.28
CA THR A 25 6.55 -9.01 2.52
C THR A 25 5.15 -9.60 2.54
N LEU A 26 4.79 -10.28 3.64
CA LEU A 26 3.45 -10.83 3.86
C LEU A 26 2.87 -10.33 5.18
N GLY A 27 1.65 -9.81 5.15
CA GLY A 27 0.90 -9.38 6.33
C GLY A 27 0.42 -7.94 6.24
N ARG A 28 0.10 -7.36 7.40
CA ARG A 28 -0.31 -5.96 7.54
C ARG A 28 0.92 -5.06 7.46
N GLN A 29 1.01 -4.29 6.39
CA GLN A 29 2.20 -3.53 6.00
C GLN A 29 1.85 -2.15 5.46
N ASP A 30 2.87 -1.29 5.40
CA ASP A 30 2.79 -0.01 4.70
C ASP A 30 3.19 -0.22 3.23
N ILE A 31 2.41 0.33 2.31
CA ILE A 31 2.75 0.36 0.87
C ILE A 31 2.75 1.81 0.44
N ASN A 32 3.92 2.32 0.04
CA ASN A 32 4.14 3.69 -0.38
C ASN A 32 4.75 3.68 -1.78
N HIS A 33 4.02 4.21 -2.78
CA HIS A 33 4.51 4.30 -4.14
C HIS A 33 4.76 5.76 -4.55
N GLY A 34 5.92 6.04 -5.13
CA GLY A 34 6.29 7.36 -5.62
C GLY A 34 6.18 8.45 -4.55
N ASP A 35 5.49 9.55 -4.88
CA ASP A 35 5.19 10.66 -3.97
C ASP A 35 3.97 10.40 -3.07
N GLN A 36 3.49 9.16 -2.99
CA GLN A 36 2.29 8.73 -2.26
C GLN A 36 1.00 9.41 -2.72
N ARG A 37 0.95 9.95 -3.94
CA ARG A 37 -0.26 10.61 -4.49
C ARG A 37 -1.45 9.69 -4.64
N PHE A 38 -1.20 8.42 -4.99
CA PHE A 38 -2.26 7.43 -5.23
C PHE A 38 -2.27 6.35 -4.15
N ILE A 39 -1.11 5.82 -3.79
CA ILE A 39 -0.94 4.73 -2.83
C ILE A 39 0.05 5.17 -1.76
N GLY A 40 -0.40 5.23 -0.51
CA GLY A 40 0.44 5.60 0.63
C GLY A 40 -0.21 5.36 1.99
N ALA A 41 0.63 5.31 3.02
CA ALA A 41 0.26 5.02 4.41
C ALA A 41 -0.14 6.24 5.24
N VAL A 42 0.05 7.46 4.72
CA VAL A 42 -0.32 8.73 5.41
C VAL A 42 0.31 8.82 6.81
N ALA A 43 1.63 8.60 6.89
CA ALA A 43 2.37 8.37 8.13
C ALA A 43 2.47 9.57 9.12
N TRP A 44 1.76 10.68 8.86
CA TRP A 44 1.65 11.81 9.80
C TRP A 44 0.42 11.72 10.71
N ARG A 45 -0.45 10.72 10.49
CA ARG A 45 -1.59 10.40 11.37
C ARG A 45 -1.15 9.55 12.54
N GLN A 46 -1.96 9.53 13.61
CA GLN A 46 -1.71 8.59 14.71
C GLN A 46 -2.07 7.16 14.33
N ASN A 47 -3.02 6.99 13.40
CA ASN A 47 -3.41 5.71 12.83
C ASN A 47 -3.11 5.71 11.32
N ASN A 48 -2.01 5.05 10.94
CA ASN A 48 -1.58 4.97 9.54
C ASN A 48 -2.56 4.14 8.73
N GLN A 49 -2.69 4.48 7.45
CA GLN A 49 -3.30 3.58 6.50
C GLN A 49 -2.36 2.41 6.23
N THR A 50 -2.83 1.18 6.39
CA THR A 50 -2.03 -0.03 6.13
C THR A 50 -2.78 -0.99 5.20
N PHE A 51 -2.08 -1.95 4.64
CA PHE A 51 -2.60 -2.93 3.69
C PHE A 51 -2.34 -4.33 4.24
N ASP A 52 -3.38 -5.16 4.28
CA ASP A 52 -3.18 -6.59 4.52
C ASP A 52 -2.88 -7.20 3.14
N ALA A 53 -1.61 -7.51 2.91
CA ALA A 53 -1.09 -7.72 1.56
C ALA A 53 0.06 -8.73 1.49
N PHE A 54 0.29 -9.21 0.28
CA PHE A 54 1.56 -9.79 -0.15
C PHE A 54 2.23 -8.82 -1.13
N SER A 55 3.51 -8.54 -0.92
CA SER A 55 4.31 -7.64 -1.75
C SER A 55 5.59 -8.34 -2.18
N VAL A 56 6.04 -8.03 -3.40
CA VAL A 56 7.34 -8.40 -3.93
C VAL A 56 8.01 -7.16 -4.52
N THR A 57 9.28 -6.97 -4.20
CA THR A 57 10.16 -5.97 -4.84
C THR A 57 11.30 -6.72 -5.49
N ASN A 58 11.58 -6.44 -6.76
CA ASN A 58 12.68 -7.06 -7.50
C ASN A 58 13.59 -5.97 -8.10
N THR A 59 14.89 -6.20 -7.99
CA THR A 59 15.96 -5.33 -8.49
C THR A 59 16.98 -6.09 -9.36
N THR A 60 16.60 -7.25 -9.91
CA THR A 60 17.49 -8.10 -10.72
C THR A 60 17.95 -7.39 -11.99
N VAL A 61 17.07 -6.57 -12.59
CA VAL A 61 17.43 -5.77 -13.77
C VAL A 61 18.13 -4.50 -13.30
N LYS A 62 19.34 -4.26 -13.83
CA LYS A 62 20.14 -3.09 -13.50
C LYS A 62 19.33 -1.80 -13.67
N ASP A 63 19.40 -0.93 -12.66
CA ASP A 63 18.74 0.38 -12.58
C ASP A 63 17.20 0.32 -12.59
N LEU A 64 16.58 -0.86 -12.51
CA LEU A 64 15.13 -1.03 -12.41
C LEU A 64 14.74 -1.54 -11.02
N ASN A 65 13.93 -0.77 -10.31
CA ASN A 65 13.18 -1.26 -9.16
C ASN A 65 11.74 -1.57 -9.59
N PHE A 66 11.35 -2.83 -9.53
CA PHE A 66 9.98 -3.25 -9.85
C PHE A 66 9.29 -3.75 -8.59
N THR A 67 8.09 -3.24 -8.32
CA THR A 67 7.24 -3.68 -7.21
C THR A 67 5.90 -4.21 -7.71
N TYR A 68 5.44 -5.28 -7.06
CA TYR A 68 4.08 -5.76 -7.17
C TYR A 68 3.51 -6.07 -5.79
N SER A 69 2.30 -5.62 -5.52
CA SER A 69 1.56 -5.96 -4.32
C SER A 69 0.14 -6.41 -4.67
N TYR A 70 -0.30 -7.45 -3.98
CA TYR A 70 -1.71 -7.84 -3.92
C TYR A 70 -2.19 -7.61 -2.49
N ALA A 71 -3.20 -6.77 -2.33
CA ALA A 71 -3.87 -6.52 -1.06
C ALA A 71 -5.33 -6.97 -1.14
N ASN A 72 -5.81 -7.63 -0.09
CA ASN A 72 -7.23 -8.00 0.04
C ASN A 72 -8.01 -7.05 0.98
N GLN A 73 -7.30 -6.20 1.72
CA GLN A 73 -7.87 -5.24 2.65
C GLN A 73 -7.02 -3.97 2.75
N VAL A 74 -7.69 -2.82 2.80
CA VAL A 74 -7.10 -1.50 3.10
C VAL A 74 -7.62 -1.03 4.46
N ASN A 75 -6.72 -0.95 5.44
CA ASN A 75 -7.01 -0.43 6.77
C ASN A 75 -6.92 1.10 6.71
N ARG A 76 -8.05 1.78 6.88
CA ARG A 76 -8.15 3.23 6.70
C ARG A 76 -7.78 3.98 7.98
N ILE A 77 -7.38 5.24 7.83
CA ILE A 77 -6.96 6.14 8.92
C ILE A 77 -8.02 6.35 10.01
N PHE A 78 -9.30 6.05 9.75
CA PHE A 78 -10.40 6.22 10.70
C PHE A 78 -10.54 5.07 11.72
N GLY A 79 -9.78 3.98 11.56
CA GLY A 79 -9.73 2.89 12.54
C GLY A 79 -11.03 2.08 12.64
N THR A 80 -11.19 1.33 13.73
CA THR A 80 -12.38 0.48 13.96
C THR A 80 -13.64 1.27 14.26
N ASN A 81 -13.49 2.48 14.79
CA ASN A 81 -14.59 3.40 15.14
C ASN A 81 -14.90 4.40 14.01
N ALA A 82 -14.68 3.99 12.76
CA ALA A 82 -14.97 4.80 11.59
C ALA A 82 -16.44 5.25 11.58
N PRO A 83 -16.73 6.55 11.39
CA PRO A 83 -18.08 7.11 11.59
C PRO A 83 -19.09 6.73 10.49
N SER A 84 -18.64 6.04 9.42
CA SER A 84 -19.51 5.50 8.37
C SER A 84 -18.81 4.37 7.63
N GLY A 85 -19.59 3.50 6.97
CA GLY A 85 -19.08 2.38 6.17
C GLY A 85 -18.13 2.82 5.04
N ALA A 86 -18.33 4.02 4.47
CA ALA A 86 -17.43 4.58 3.45
C ALA A 86 -16.00 4.82 3.96
N LEU A 87 -15.84 5.02 5.26
CA LEU A 87 -14.58 5.34 5.92
C LEU A 87 -13.99 4.17 6.71
N SER A 88 -14.77 3.09 6.84
CA SER A 88 -14.31 1.81 7.37
C SER A 88 -13.27 1.18 6.45
N ARG A 89 -12.69 0.07 6.90
CA ARG A 89 -11.76 -0.73 6.09
C ARG A 89 -12.41 -1.15 4.77
N TRP A 90 -11.64 -1.08 3.68
CA TRP A 90 -12.09 -1.56 2.38
C TRP A 90 -11.61 -2.98 2.16
N HIS A 91 -12.50 -3.83 1.64
CA HIS A 91 -12.23 -5.22 1.31
C HIS A 91 -12.45 -5.43 -0.18
N GLY A 92 -11.51 -6.11 -0.84
CA GLY A 92 -11.53 -6.22 -2.29
C GLY A 92 -10.20 -6.67 -2.85
N ASP A 93 -10.13 -6.79 -4.16
CA ASP A 93 -8.94 -7.27 -4.86
C ASP A 93 -8.16 -6.06 -5.38
N VAL A 94 -7.00 -5.78 -4.77
CA VAL A 94 -6.16 -4.63 -5.07
C VAL A 94 -4.81 -5.09 -5.60
N HIS A 95 -4.59 -4.87 -6.89
CA HIS A 95 -3.32 -5.15 -7.57
C HIS A 95 -2.57 -3.83 -7.82
N LEU A 96 -1.36 -3.75 -7.28
CA LEU A 96 -0.52 -2.57 -7.38
C LEU A 96 0.80 -2.93 -8.05
N MET A 97 1.06 -2.36 -9.22
CA MET A 97 2.31 -2.55 -9.96
C MET A 97 3.01 -1.21 -10.15
N ARG A 98 4.33 -1.18 -9.95
CA ARG A 98 5.16 -0.01 -10.26
C ARG A 98 6.55 -0.44 -10.72
N GLY A 99 7.09 0.28 -11.69
CA GLY A 99 8.49 0.20 -12.09
C GLY A 99 9.12 1.58 -12.07
N ASP A 100 10.31 1.68 -11.49
CA ASP A 100 11.13 2.88 -11.43
C ASP A 100 12.50 2.58 -12.07
N TYR A 101 12.77 3.19 -13.22
CA TYR A 101 14.03 3.03 -13.95
C TYR A 101 14.91 4.27 -13.83
N SER A 102 16.07 4.13 -13.17
CA SER A 102 17.02 5.21 -12.89
C SER A 102 18.21 5.28 -13.83
N GLY A 103 18.25 4.45 -14.89
CA GLY A 103 19.37 4.38 -15.83
C GLY A 103 19.47 5.55 -16.82
N LEU A 104 18.52 6.50 -16.79
CA LEU A 104 18.54 7.68 -17.65
C LEU A 104 19.30 8.83 -16.98
N SER A 105 20.19 9.50 -17.70
CA SER A 105 20.93 10.66 -17.18
C SER A 105 20.04 11.86 -16.85
N ALA A 106 18.84 11.93 -17.43
CA ALA A 106 17.89 13.03 -17.25
C ALA A 106 16.96 12.87 -16.02
N GLY A 107 16.95 11.69 -15.37
CA GLY A 107 16.08 11.42 -14.22
C GLY A 107 15.53 9.99 -14.18
N THR A 108 14.54 9.74 -13.32
CA THR A 108 13.88 8.43 -13.20
C THR A 108 12.63 8.37 -14.08
N LEU A 109 12.53 7.32 -14.90
CA LEU A 109 11.30 7.00 -15.62
C LEU A 109 10.45 6.06 -14.76
N SER A 110 9.25 6.49 -14.40
CA SER A 110 8.31 5.70 -13.58
C SER A 110 7.08 5.29 -14.37
N GLY A 111 6.71 4.01 -14.29
CA GLY A 111 5.44 3.49 -14.80
C GLY A 111 4.67 2.75 -13.70
N PHE A 112 3.34 2.81 -13.72
CA PHE A 112 2.51 2.12 -12.73
C PHE A 112 1.15 1.69 -13.29
N ALA A 113 0.56 0.66 -12.69
CA ALA A 113 -0.80 0.23 -12.93
C ALA A 113 -1.43 -0.18 -11.59
N TYR A 114 -2.56 0.45 -11.24
CA TYR A 114 -3.31 0.19 -10.00
C TYR A 114 -4.72 -0.25 -10.36
N LEU A 115 -5.02 -1.53 -10.14
CA LEU A 115 -6.30 -2.15 -10.42
C LEU A 115 -6.96 -2.47 -9.07
N MET A 116 -8.12 -1.87 -8.81
CA MET A 116 -8.77 -1.96 -7.51
C MET A 116 -10.25 -2.27 -7.71
N ASP A 117 -10.71 -3.40 -7.19
CA ASP A 117 -12.11 -3.79 -7.15
C ASP A 117 -12.54 -3.97 -5.68
N PHE A 118 -13.35 -3.02 -5.18
CA PHE A 118 -13.77 -3.00 -3.79
C PHE A 118 -15.23 -3.43 -3.64
N LYS A 119 -15.47 -4.42 -2.79
CA LYS A 119 -16.81 -4.99 -2.54
C LYS A 119 -17.68 -4.09 -1.66
N ASN A 120 -17.04 -3.28 -0.83
CA ASN A 120 -17.69 -2.42 0.17
C ASN A 120 -17.29 -0.95 0.07
N ALA A 121 -16.57 -0.54 -0.99
CA ALA A 121 -16.44 0.87 -1.29
C ALA A 121 -17.81 1.35 -1.76
N VAL A 122 -18.36 2.36 -1.08
CA VAL A 122 -19.59 3.00 -1.54
C VAL A 122 -19.28 3.60 -2.91
N ALA A 123 -20.05 3.22 -3.93
CA ALA A 123 -19.92 3.81 -5.26
C ALA A 123 -20.04 5.34 -5.14
N ALA A 124 -19.13 6.06 -5.80
CA ALA A 124 -19.09 7.51 -5.80
C ALA A 124 -20.32 8.12 -6.48
#